data_AF-H1G6U3-F1
#
_entry.id   AF-H1G6U3-F1
#
_cell.length_a   1.000
_cell.length_b   1.000
_cell.length_c   1.000
_cell.angle_alpha   90.00
_cell.angle_beta   90.00
_cell.angle_gamma   90.00
#
_symmetry.space_group_name_H-M   'P 1'
#
loop_
_entity.id
_entity.type
_entity.pdbx_description
1 polymer ?
#
loop_
_entity_poly.entity_id
_entity_poly.type
_entity_poly.pdbx_seq_one_letter_code
_entity_poly.pdbx_strand_id
1 'polypeptide(L)'
;MPRPSPFRLIPALAASHLRHDWILTLCLVVALAAVIAPLLVLMGLKHGTIETLRERLVEDPVFREIRPAQTRQYAPAWFDEAARWPGVAFVTPTILPLSSVLQVVHPGTGRTELFDLVPTAAGDPLLLENGARIPGEDQLVLSHEAARRLGVAAGDRLTVRVTRSRAGRTEQAEEVLEIVSVLASRAGHLPRIYAPLSLVLDVEAYKEGYGASRRGWPGETPEPHLSFDGAILLLESPLDPIARTGLVINTGFARMQEASSERIRALLGFTPPSRLHAYELLTPGTAITLSNLRAIEQKLRGQERWLLPYVTQVRLHAGTGLPGSPAGLSLTPEQAASLGLDPLPWGGFTGTAADGDRLASVLLPGNVEVPASRLVLGSDGVAPLALELWVRGQTDLDRPVVPVELLGVLRTATQRAVIHDPEGRRFEMARGGYRGFRLYAQGIDDVPDLARRLEAQGIEFIAEVEAIERIRILDAGLSRLFQLIALLGISGGTAVLIASLYASVERLRRDLGVLRLLGLARRHVFFFPVAEGAMIAALGLLAAFAGYAALAMTINRTFAGELAPGERFCALPPSHVLTAIVATLSLAVLASLVAAWRATHIDPAEAIREQ
;
A
#
# COMPACT_ATOMS: atom_id res chain seq x y z
N MET A 1 45.19 -47.09 48.13
CA MET A 1 44.71 -45.73 47.79
C MET A 1 44.65 -45.61 46.28
N PRO A 2 43.49 -45.27 45.68
CA PRO A 2 43.40 -45.07 44.23
C PRO A 2 44.23 -43.83 43.85
N ARG A 3 45.16 -43.98 42.90
CA ARG A 3 45.93 -42.86 42.36
C ARG A 3 44.96 -41.85 41.75
N PRO A 4 44.93 -40.58 42.19
CA PRO A 4 44.06 -39.57 41.61
C PRO A 4 44.32 -39.48 40.11
N SER A 5 43.25 -39.46 39.31
CA SER A 5 43.39 -39.39 37.86
C SER A 5 44.13 -38.10 37.48
N PRO A 6 45.05 -38.16 36.49
CA PRO A 6 45.86 -37.00 36.09
C PRO A 6 45.01 -35.81 35.63
N PHE A 7 43.79 -36.07 35.17
CA PHE A 7 42.79 -35.07 34.80
C PHE A 7 42.32 -34.17 35.96
N ARG A 8 42.44 -34.61 37.23
CA ARG A 8 42.13 -33.78 38.40
C ARG A 8 43.36 -33.09 39.00
N LEU A 9 44.54 -33.69 38.84
CA LEU A 9 45.77 -33.16 39.40
C LEU A 9 46.25 -31.89 38.68
N ILE A 10 46.20 -31.87 37.35
CA ILE A 10 46.74 -30.75 36.55
C ILE A 10 45.99 -29.43 36.79
N PRO A 11 44.64 -29.39 36.78
CA PRO A 11 43.92 -28.15 37.08
C PRO A 11 44.15 -27.69 38.53
N ALA A 12 44.24 -28.62 39.49
CA ALA A 12 44.51 -28.28 40.88
C ALA A 12 45.92 -27.70 41.08
N LEU A 13 46.92 -28.25 40.39
CA LEU A 13 48.28 -27.72 40.35
C LEU A 13 48.33 -26.34 39.69
N ALA A 14 47.65 -26.15 38.55
CA ALA A 14 47.56 -24.86 37.88
C ALA A 14 46.88 -23.79 38.78
N ALA A 15 45.79 -24.15 39.44
CA ALA A 15 45.12 -23.26 40.40
C ALA A 15 46.00 -22.91 41.60
N SER A 16 46.75 -23.89 42.13
CA SER A 16 47.72 -23.66 43.21
C SER A 16 48.86 -22.75 42.76
N HIS A 17 49.32 -22.89 41.51
CA HIS A 17 50.36 -22.05 40.93
C HIS A 17 49.88 -20.59 40.79
N LEU A 18 48.71 -20.39 40.19
CA LEU A 18 48.09 -19.06 40.06
C LEU A 18 47.87 -18.39 41.42
N ARG A 19 47.54 -19.17 42.45
CA ARG A 19 47.39 -18.65 43.83
C ARG A 19 48.74 -18.31 44.48
N HIS A 20 49.79 -19.06 44.19
CA HIS A 20 51.13 -18.78 44.70
C HIS A 20 51.67 -17.48 44.07
N ASP A 21 51.54 -17.35 42.76
CA ASP A 21 51.95 -16.17 42.00
C ASP A 21 50.78 -15.21 41.73
N TRP A 22 50.11 -14.81 42.82
CA TRP A 22 48.86 -14.06 42.74
C TRP A 22 49.03 -12.65 42.14
N ILE A 23 50.22 -12.04 42.27
CA ILE A 23 50.49 -10.70 41.72
C ILE A 23 50.54 -10.76 40.20
N LEU A 24 51.28 -11.72 39.63
CA LEU A 24 51.31 -11.93 38.19
C LEU A 24 49.95 -12.35 37.67
N THR A 25 49.28 -13.27 38.37
CA THR A 25 47.91 -13.69 38.02
C THR A 25 46.96 -12.51 37.96
N LEU A 26 46.96 -11.63 38.97
CA LEU A 26 46.14 -10.43 39.01
C LEU A 26 46.48 -9.49 37.84
N CYS A 27 47.77 -9.27 37.56
CA CYS A 27 48.23 -8.44 36.45
C CYS A 27 47.71 -8.97 35.10
N LEU A 28 47.75 -10.29 34.88
CA LEU A 28 47.26 -10.92 33.65
C LEU A 28 45.74 -10.86 33.53
N VAL A 29 45.02 -11.10 34.63
CA VAL A 29 43.56 -10.96 34.68
C VAL A 29 43.14 -9.53 34.38
N VAL A 30 43.80 -8.54 34.97
CA VAL A 30 43.53 -7.11 34.74
C VAL A 30 43.89 -6.70 33.32
N ALA A 31 45.03 -7.15 32.78
CA ALA A 31 45.43 -6.85 31.40
C ALA A 31 44.43 -7.42 30.39
N LEU A 32 43.98 -8.66 30.60
CA LEU A 32 42.96 -9.28 29.76
C LEU A 32 41.62 -8.54 29.88
N ALA A 33 41.21 -8.21 31.10
CA ALA A 33 39.99 -7.45 31.34
C ALA A 33 40.05 -6.06 30.69
N ALA A 34 41.19 -5.38 30.76
CA ALA A 34 41.40 -4.05 30.17
C ALA A 34 41.30 -4.04 28.64
N VAL A 35 41.51 -5.17 27.97
CA VAL A 35 41.27 -5.32 26.53
C VAL A 35 39.82 -5.67 26.23
N ILE A 36 39.24 -6.62 26.98
CA ILE A 36 37.90 -7.16 26.69
C ILE A 36 36.79 -6.17 27.10
N ALA A 37 36.87 -5.57 28.29
CA ALA A 37 35.79 -4.71 28.80
C ALA A 37 35.49 -3.52 27.85
N PRO A 38 36.48 -2.75 27.37
CA PRO A 38 36.20 -1.66 26.42
C PRO A 38 35.55 -2.14 25.12
N LEU A 39 35.91 -3.32 24.61
CA LEU A 39 35.27 -3.89 23.42
C LEU A 39 33.80 -4.29 23.69
N LEU A 40 33.52 -4.86 24.86
CA LEU A 40 32.14 -5.17 25.28
C LEU A 40 31.31 -3.89 25.44
N VAL A 41 31.88 -2.84 26.03
CA VAL A 41 31.23 -1.53 26.19
C VAL A 41 30.93 -0.90 24.84
N LEU A 42 31.92 -0.90 23.93
CA LEU A 42 31.78 -0.37 22.58
C LEU A 42 30.68 -1.10 21.80
N MET A 43 30.62 -2.42 21.91
CA MET A 43 29.60 -3.24 21.28
C MET A 43 28.22 -3.02 21.91
N GLY A 44 28.15 -2.89 23.24
CA GLY A 44 26.91 -2.58 23.95
C GLY A 44 26.37 -1.18 23.62
N LEU A 45 27.24 -0.20 23.46
CA LEU A 45 26.90 1.16 23.02
C LEU A 45 26.46 1.18 21.56
N LYS A 46 27.17 0.45 20.69
CA LYS A 46 26.80 0.30 19.28
C LYS A 46 25.37 -0.25 19.18
N HIS A 47 25.14 -1.38 19.84
CA HIS A 47 23.85 -2.05 19.75
C HIS A 47 22.75 -1.18 20.38
N GLY A 48 22.96 -0.68 21.60
CA GLY A 48 21.95 0.14 22.28
C GLY A 48 21.63 1.46 21.55
N THR A 49 22.63 2.19 21.04
CA THR A 49 22.37 3.44 20.31
C THR A 49 21.71 3.20 18.95
N ILE A 50 22.19 2.22 18.18
CA ILE A 50 21.62 1.91 16.86
C ILE A 50 20.24 1.31 17.03
N GLU A 51 20.02 0.39 17.95
CA GLU A 51 18.70 -0.20 18.21
C GLU A 51 17.72 0.87 18.67
N THR A 52 18.11 1.78 19.57
CA THR A 52 17.23 2.88 20.00
C THR A 52 16.92 3.85 18.85
N LEU A 53 17.91 4.26 18.04
CA LEU A 53 17.69 5.15 16.89
C LEU A 53 16.88 4.45 15.78
N ARG A 54 17.18 3.17 15.55
CA ARG A 54 16.53 2.35 14.55
C ARG A 54 15.11 2.03 14.96
N GLU A 55 14.83 1.60 16.18
CA GLU A 55 13.47 1.40 16.70
C GLU A 55 12.67 2.69 16.57
N ARG A 56 13.19 3.83 17.04
CA ARG A 56 12.47 5.11 16.94
C ARG A 56 12.14 5.54 15.50
N LEU A 57 12.97 5.21 14.52
CA LEU A 57 12.78 5.60 13.11
C LEU A 57 12.11 4.52 12.25
N VAL A 58 12.35 3.24 12.53
CA VAL A 58 11.75 2.08 11.86
C VAL A 58 10.31 1.90 12.31
N GLU A 59 10.04 2.05 13.61
CA GLU A 59 8.69 1.92 14.13
C GLU A 59 7.83 3.12 13.74
N ASP A 60 8.40 4.29 13.48
CA ASP A 60 7.60 5.44 13.08
C ASP A 60 7.10 5.27 11.63
N PRO A 61 5.78 5.06 11.41
CA PRO A 61 5.23 4.84 10.08
C PRO A 61 5.45 6.05 9.16
N VAL A 62 5.67 7.25 9.70
CA VAL A 62 5.87 8.47 8.90
C VAL A 62 7.08 8.37 7.98
N PHE A 63 8.18 7.72 8.41
CA PHE A 63 9.37 7.55 7.57
C PHE A 63 9.23 6.42 6.53
N ARG A 64 8.19 5.59 6.66
CA ARG A 64 7.87 4.52 5.71
C ARG A 64 6.83 4.95 4.66
N GLU A 65 6.31 6.17 4.76
CA GLU A 65 5.31 6.71 3.83
C GLU A 65 5.97 7.22 2.54
N ILE A 66 5.40 6.82 1.41
CA ILE A 66 5.70 7.34 0.08
C ILE A 66 4.40 7.87 -0.53
N ARG A 67 4.43 9.12 -0.98
CA ARG A 67 3.27 9.80 -1.60
C ARG A 67 3.70 10.47 -2.91
N PRO A 68 2.82 10.69 -3.89
CA PRO A 68 3.19 11.33 -5.15
C PRO A 68 3.55 12.81 -4.93
N ALA A 69 4.56 13.30 -5.64
CA ALA A 69 4.93 14.73 -5.66
C ALA A 69 4.04 15.54 -6.61
N GLN A 70 3.48 14.87 -7.62
CA GLN A 70 2.62 15.47 -8.64
C GLN A 70 1.28 14.75 -8.74
N THR A 71 0.23 15.50 -9.09
CA THR A 71 -1.08 14.90 -9.38
C THR A 71 -1.06 14.25 -10.75
N ARG A 72 -1.26 12.92 -10.79
CA ARG A 72 -1.37 12.12 -12.02
C ARG A 72 -2.54 11.15 -11.90
N GLN A 73 -3.08 10.70 -13.03
CA GLN A 73 -4.09 9.65 -13.05
C GLN A 73 -3.47 8.26 -12.91
N TYR A 74 -3.94 7.49 -11.93
CA TYR A 74 -3.55 6.09 -11.67
C TYR A 74 -4.74 5.17 -11.91
N ALA A 75 -4.58 4.16 -12.76
CA ALA A 75 -5.62 3.18 -13.00
C ALA A 75 -5.83 2.29 -11.75
N PRO A 76 -7.07 1.81 -11.47
CA PRO A 76 -7.31 0.92 -10.35
C PRO A 76 -6.38 -0.30 -10.31
N ALA A 77 -6.12 -0.92 -11.46
CA ALA A 77 -5.22 -2.08 -11.58
C ALA A 77 -3.77 -1.82 -11.13
N TRP A 78 -3.31 -0.56 -11.17
CA TRP A 78 -1.98 -0.19 -10.67
C TRP A 78 -1.88 -0.40 -9.16
N PHE A 79 -2.96 -0.15 -8.41
CA PHE A 79 -3.00 -0.36 -6.96
C PHE A 79 -2.95 -1.85 -6.61
N ASP A 80 -3.66 -2.68 -7.38
CA ASP A 80 -3.63 -4.14 -7.23
C ASP A 80 -2.22 -4.71 -7.52
N GLU A 81 -1.49 -4.12 -8.47
CA GLU A 81 -0.11 -4.47 -8.74
C GLU A 81 0.84 -3.98 -7.64
N ALA A 82 0.73 -2.70 -7.25
CA ALA A 82 1.58 -2.08 -6.23
C ALA A 82 1.44 -2.77 -4.87
N ALA A 83 0.23 -3.19 -4.49
CA ALA A 83 -0.01 -3.94 -3.26
C ALA A 83 0.75 -5.29 -3.20
N ARG A 84 1.16 -5.84 -4.35
CA ARG A 84 1.90 -7.11 -4.46
C ARG A 84 3.42 -6.92 -4.56
N TRP A 85 3.91 -5.69 -4.59
CA TRP A 85 5.34 -5.44 -4.66
C TRP A 85 6.05 -5.90 -3.37
N PRO A 86 7.19 -6.61 -3.48
CA PRO A 86 8.06 -6.87 -2.34
C PRO A 86 8.40 -5.58 -1.58
N GLY A 87 8.24 -5.59 -0.26
CA GLY A 87 8.52 -4.45 0.61
C GLY A 87 7.33 -3.51 0.83
N VAL A 88 6.19 -3.67 0.17
CA VAL A 88 4.97 -2.87 0.44
C VAL A 88 4.20 -3.49 1.62
N ALA A 89 3.84 -2.65 2.60
CA ALA A 89 2.96 -3.01 3.71
C ALA A 89 1.50 -2.64 3.42
N PHE A 90 1.30 -1.47 2.81
CA PHE A 90 -0.03 -0.91 2.59
C PHE A 90 -0.01 0.08 1.42
N VAL A 91 -1.08 0.10 0.65
CA VAL A 91 -1.30 1.10 -0.39
C VAL A 91 -2.79 1.42 -0.50
N THR A 92 -3.12 2.70 -0.57
CA THR A 92 -4.48 3.17 -0.84
C THR A 92 -4.45 4.30 -1.85
N PRO A 93 -5.43 4.37 -2.77
CA PRO A 93 -5.58 5.54 -3.63
C PRO A 93 -5.97 6.80 -2.86
N THR A 94 -5.67 7.95 -3.44
CA THR A 94 -6.11 9.27 -2.98
C THR A 94 -6.78 10.06 -4.12
N ILE A 95 -7.50 11.11 -3.74
CA ILE A 95 -8.22 12.02 -4.63
C ILE A 95 -7.38 13.27 -4.96
N LEU A 96 -7.96 14.21 -5.72
CA LEU A 96 -7.33 15.50 -6.00
C LEU A 96 -6.95 16.23 -4.70
N PRO A 97 -5.74 16.81 -4.57
CA PRO A 97 -5.32 17.49 -3.34
C PRO A 97 -6.27 18.60 -2.86
N LEU A 98 -6.88 19.36 -3.79
CA LEU A 98 -7.89 20.38 -3.46
C LEU A 98 -9.23 19.79 -3.00
N SER A 99 -9.51 18.55 -3.41
CA SER A 99 -10.68 17.80 -2.98
C SER A 99 -10.45 17.08 -1.64
N SER A 100 -9.20 16.75 -1.28
CA SER A 100 -8.75 16.14 -0.01
C SER A 100 -8.82 17.07 1.22
N VAL A 101 -9.87 17.88 1.33
CA VAL A 101 -10.10 18.78 2.47
C VAL A 101 -11.55 18.69 2.89
N LEU A 102 -11.78 18.48 4.19
CA LEU A 102 -13.11 18.39 4.79
C LEU A 102 -13.35 19.59 5.70
N GLN A 103 -14.53 20.20 5.59
CA GLN A 103 -14.96 21.21 6.55
C GLN A 103 -15.55 20.51 7.76
N VAL A 104 -15.21 20.97 8.96
CA VAL A 104 -15.73 20.45 10.22
C VAL A 104 -16.36 21.58 11.00
N VAL A 105 -17.57 21.34 11.50
CA VAL A 105 -18.26 22.29 12.39
C VAL A 105 -17.78 22.04 13.82
N HIS A 106 -17.11 23.03 14.40
CA HIS A 106 -16.59 22.95 15.76
C HIS A 106 -17.76 22.82 16.77
N PRO A 107 -17.79 21.76 17.61
CA PRO A 107 -18.93 21.49 18.51
C PRO A 107 -19.26 22.61 19.48
N GLY A 108 -18.23 23.24 20.07
CA GLY A 108 -18.40 24.34 21.04
C GLY A 108 -18.70 25.73 20.46
N THR A 109 -18.23 26.05 19.24
CA THR A 109 -18.32 27.42 18.69
C THR A 109 -19.24 27.56 17.48
N GLY A 110 -19.61 26.44 16.84
CA GLY A 110 -20.38 26.42 15.60
C GLY A 110 -19.62 26.94 14.36
N ARG A 111 -18.34 27.33 14.51
CA ARG A 111 -17.50 27.78 13.40
C ARG A 111 -17.02 26.59 12.57
N THR A 112 -16.78 26.84 11.30
CA THR A 112 -16.27 25.82 10.38
C THR A 112 -14.75 25.95 10.22
N GLU A 113 -14.05 24.83 10.37
CA GLU A 113 -12.61 24.72 10.18
C GLU A 113 -12.27 23.68 9.11
N LEU A 114 -11.13 23.84 8.46
CA LEU A 114 -10.68 22.95 7.38
C LEU A 114 -9.64 21.97 7.89
N PHE A 115 -9.82 20.70 7.56
CA PHE A 115 -8.90 19.61 7.89
C PHE A 115 -8.55 18.81 6.65
N ASP A 116 -7.31 18.35 6.58
CA ASP A 116 -6.88 17.43 5.54
C ASP A 116 -7.66 16.12 5.67
N LEU A 117 -8.26 15.67 4.57
CA LEU A 117 -8.99 14.41 4.49
C LEU A 117 -8.09 13.35 3.84
N VAL A 118 -7.72 12.34 4.62
CA VAL A 118 -6.76 11.31 4.22
C VAL A 118 -7.48 9.96 4.15
N PRO A 119 -7.41 9.23 3.03
CA PRO A 119 -8.00 7.89 2.96
C PRO A 119 -7.18 6.90 3.79
N THR A 120 -7.89 5.97 4.41
CA THR A 120 -7.34 4.81 5.12
C THR A 120 -8.15 3.56 4.75
N ALA A 121 -7.54 2.40 4.98
CA ALA A 121 -8.15 1.10 4.76
C ALA A 121 -7.55 0.06 5.71
N ALA A 122 -8.03 -1.17 5.64
CA ALA A 122 -7.47 -2.28 6.41
C ALA A 122 -5.96 -2.42 6.18
N GLY A 123 -5.21 -2.62 7.27
CA GLY A 123 -3.76 -2.79 7.21
C GLY A 123 -2.94 -1.49 7.24
N ASP A 124 -3.56 -0.32 7.42
CA ASP A 124 -2.85 0.97 7.51
C ASP A 124 -1.88 1.01 8.71
N PRO A 125 -0.55 1.00 8.49
CA PRO A 125 0.43 0.94 9.57
C PRO A 125 0.39 2.18 10.45
N LEU A 126 0.07 3.36 9.88
CA LEU A 126 0.00 4.60 10.66
C LEU A 126 -1.06 4.54 11.75
N LEU A 127 -2.23 3.95 11.46
CA LEU A 127 -3.31 3.84 12.43
C LEU A 127 -3.04 2.70 13.41
N LEU A 128 -2.74 1.51 12.89
CA LEU A 128 -2.63 0.29 13.70
C LEU A 128 -1.48 0.35 14.70
N GLU A 129 -0.30 0.82 14.27
CA GLU A 129 0.87 0.90 15.14
C GLU A 129 0.75 2.05 16.17
N ASN A 130 -0.18 2.99 15.97
CA ASN A 130 -0.54 4.02 16.94
C ASN A 130 -1.76 3.64 17.80
N GLY A 131 -2.16 2.36 17.80
CA GLY A 131 -3.25 1.84 18.64
C GLY A 131 -4.64 2.32 18.24
N ALA A 132 -4.79 2.92 17.06
CA ALA A 132 -6.08 3.33 16.52
C ALA A 132 -6.75 2.17 15.76
N ARG A 133 -8.08 2.19 15.75
CA ARG A 133 -8.89 1.28 14.93
C ARG A 133 -9.08 1.85 13.53
N ILE A 134 -9.14 0.98 12.53
CA ILE A 134 -9.52 1.38 11.16
C ILE A 134 -11.00 1.81 11.17
N PRO A 135 -11.34 3.02 10.67
CA PRO A 135 -12.73 3.49 10.66
C PRO A 135 -13.58 2.72 9.63
N GLY A 136 -14.84 2.45 10.00
CA GLY A 136 -15.89 2.03 9.06
C GLY A 136 -16.55 3.21 8.33
N GLU A 137 -17.57 2.93 7.51
CA GLU A 137 -18.22 3.90 6.58
C GLU A 137 -18.73 5.20 7.23
N ASP A 138 -19.18 5.14 8.49
CA ASP A 138 -19.72 6.26 9.26
C ASP A 138 -18.79 6.72 10.40
N GLN A 139 -17.52 6.33 10.32
CA GLN A 139 -16.52 6.57 11.35
C GLN A 139 -15.32 7.35 10.80
N LEU A 140 -14.62 8.02 11.70
CA LEU A 140 -13.42 8.80 11.43
C LEU A 140 -12.35 8.50 12.49
N VAL A 141 -11.09 8.62 12.09
CA VAL A 141 -9.96 8.72 13.02
C VAL A 141 -9.37 10.12 12.93
N LEU A 142 -9.11 10.75 14.07
CA LEU A 142 -8.52 12.09 14.10
C LEU A 142 -7.04 12.02 14.46
N SER A 143 -6.23 12.92 13.89
CA SER A 143 -4.91 13.20 14.45
C SER A 143 -5.04 13.85 15.83
N HIS A 144 -3.99 13.73 16.67
CA HIS A 144 -3.95 14.39 17.97
C HIS A 144 -4.23 15.90 17.86
N GLU A 145 -3.62 16.57 16.88
CA GLU A 145 -3.78 18.00 16.66
C GLU A 145 -5.21 18.35 16.20
N ALA A 146 -5.86 17.52 15.39
CA ALA A 146 -7.25 17.73 15.00
C ALA A 146 -8.21 17.62 16.20
N ALA A 147 -8.05 16.57 17.00
CA ALA A 147 -8.83 16.36 18.22
C ALA A 147 -8.64 17.51 19.23
N ARG A 148 -7.40 17.96 19.42
CA ARG A 148 -7.05 19.09 20.31
C ARG A 148 -7.69 20.40 19.86
N ARG A 149 -7.68 20.71 18.55
CA ARG A 149 -8.29 21.94 18.02
C ARG A 149 -9.81 21.94 18.16
N LEU A 150 -10.44 20.79 17.93
CA LEU A 150 -11.88 20.63 17.99
C LEU A 150 -12.41 20.43 19.42
N GLY A 151 -11.52 20.09 20.37
CA GLY A 151 -11.89 19.77 21.75
C GLY A 151 -12.70 18.49 21.89
N VAL A 152 -12.39 17.47 21.07
CA VAL A 152 -13.14 16.20 20.99
C VAL A 152 -12.24 15.00 21.32
N ALA A 153 -12.86 13.88 21.68
CA ALA A 153 -12.21 12.61 21.99
C ALA A 153 -12.82 11.44 21.20
N ALA A 154 -12.23 10.25 21.35
CA ALA A 154 -12.81 9.03 20.79
C ALA A 154 -14.17 8.73 21.44
N GLY A 155 -15.16 8.36 20.63
CA GLY A 155 -16.57 8.18 21.02
C GLY A 155 -17.45 9.41 20.76
N ASP A 156 -16.88 10.58 20.53
CA ASP A 156 -17.65 11.78 20.17
C ASP A 156 -18.16 11.72 18.72
N ARG A 157 -19.17 12.53 18.43
CA ARG A 157 -19.71 12.70 17.07
C ARG A 157 -19.29 14.04 16.50
N LEU A 158 -18.90 14.03 15.23
CA LEU A 158 -18.38 15.18 14.50
C LEU A 158 -19.29 15.50 13.32
N THR A 159 -19.71 16.76 13.21
CA THR A 159 -20.45 17.23 12.03
C THR A 159 -19.45 17.71 10.98
N VAL A 160 -19.45 17.02 9.85
CA VAL A 160 -18.63 17.36 8.68
C VAL A 160 -19.50 18.02 7.62
N ARG A 161 -18.90 18.93 6.86
CA ARG A 161 -19.53 19.70 5.80
C ARG A 161 -18.69 19.60 4.53
N VAL A 162 -19.36 19.54 3.39
CA VAL A 162 -18.74 19.65 2.06
C VAL A 162 -19.46 20.73 1.29
N THR A 163 -18.71 21.70 0.76
CA THR A 163 -19.28 22.83 0.00
C THR A 163 -18.81 22.81 -1.45
N ARG A 164 -19.69 23.19 -2.37
CA ARG A 164 -19.37 23.44 -3.78
C ARG A 164 -20.03 24.71 -4.29
N SER A 165 -19.50 25.27 -5.38
CA SER A 165 -20.13 26.38 -6.10
C SER A 165 -20.69 25.88 -7.42
N ARG A 166 -22.00 26.07 -7.65
CA ARG A 166 -22.70 25.65 -8.87
C ARG A 166 -23.62 26.76 -9.36
N ALA A 167 -23.45 27.17 -10.62
CA ALA A 167 -24.23 28.26 -11.24
C ALA A 167 -24.31 29.55 -10.38
N GLY A 168 -23.21 29.89 -9.69
CA GLY A 168 -23.14 31.07 -8.80
C GLY A 168 -23.80 30.91 -7.43
N ARG A 169 -24.33 29.72 -7.09
CA ARG A 169 -24.87 29.40 -5.77
C ARG A 169 -23.95 28.44 -5.02
N THR A 170 -23.79 28.63 -3.72
CA THR A 170 -23.07 27.69 -2.86
C THR A 170 -24.04 26.61 -2.38
N GLU A 171 -23.72 25.36 -2.65
CA GLU A 171 -24.45 24.20 -2.15
C GLU A 171 -23.60 23.52 -1.08
N GLN A 172 -24.24 22.97 -0.04
CA GLN A 172 -23.56 22.28 1.05
C GLN A 172 -24.25 20.96 1.38
N ALA A 173 -23.43 19.95 1.66
CA ALA A 173 -23.85 18.68 2.24
C ALA A 173 -23.25 18.56 3.64
N GLU A 174 -24.01 18.03 4.57
CA GLU A 174 -23.58 17.79 5.95
C GLU A 174 -23.79 16.33 6.33
N GLU A 175 -22.92 15.85 7.21
CA GLU A 175 -22.99 14.49 7.73
C GLU A 175 -22.42 14.42 9.15
N VAL A 176 -22.94 13.49 9.96
CA VAL A 176 -22.52 13.33 11.35
C VAL A 176 -21.86 11.97 11.54
N LEU A 177 -20.53 11.98 11.68
CA LEU A 177 -19.69 10.79 11.75
C LEU A 177 -19.18 10.57 13.19
N GLU A 178 -18.92 9.32 13.57
CA GLU A 178 -18.39 8.94 14.88
C GLU A 178 -16.85 8.94 14.87
N ILE A 179 -16.22 9.47 15.92
CA ILE A 179 -14.76 9.41 16.09
C ILE A 179 -14.40 8.07 16.75
N VAL A 180 -13.92 7.10 15.96
CA VAL A 180 -13.61 5.75 16.47
C VAL A 180 -12.30 5.70 17.27
N SER A 181 -11.35 6.59 16.95
CA SER A 181 -10.05 6.71 17.61
C SER A 181 -9.43 8.10 17.40
N VAL A 182 -8.54 8.49 18.31
CA VAL A 182 -7.66 9.66 18.16
C VAL A 182 -6.22 9.15 18.20
N LEU A 183 -5.42 9.51 17.19
CA LEU A 183 -4.02 9.10 17.11
C LEU A 183 -3.18 9.76 18.21
N ALA A 184 -2.12 9.07 18.62
CA ALA A 184 -1.10 9.64 19.51
C ALA A 184 -0.40 10.84 18.85
N SER A 185 0.14 11.76 19.65
CA SER A 185 0.87 12.95 19.17
C SER A 185 2.10 12.61 18.33
N ARG A 186 2.67 11.41 18.49
CA ARG A 186 3.78 10.90 17.67
C ARG A 186 3.39 10.61 16.22
N ALA A 187 2.12 10.33 15.93
CA ALA A 187 1.68 9.94 14.58
C ALA A 187 1.72 11.09 13.56
N GLY A 188 1.82 12.33 14.03
CA GLY A 188 1.90 13.51 13.18
C GLY A 188 1.41 14.78 13.88
N HIS A 189 1.95 15.91 13.44
CA HIS A 189 1.64 17.25 13.99
C HIS A 189 0.56 18.00 13.20
N LEU A 190 0.17 17.48 12.02
CA LEU A 190 -0.82 18.13 11.17
C LEU A 190 -2.26 17.77 11.58
N PRO A 191 -3.20 18.72 11.50
CA PRO A 191 -4.61 18.48 11.76
C PRO A 191 -5.23 17.68 10.60
N ARG A 192 -5.39 16.36 10.78
CA ARG A 192 -5.83 15.41 9.75
C ARG A 192 -7.02 14.59 10.22
N ILE A 193 -7.87 14.23 9.26
CA ILE A 193 -8.98 13.30 9.42
C ILE A 193 -8.72 12.11 8.51
N TYR A 194 -8.68 10.92 9.09
CA TYR A 194 -8.54 9.66 8.38
C TYR A 194 -9.91 9.01 8.23
N ALA A 195 -10.28 8.68 6.99
CA ALA A 195 -11.59 8.16 6.65
C ALA A 195 -11.50 7.03 5.62
N PRO A 196 -12.53 6.15 5.52
CA PRO A 196 -12.60 5.18 4.44
C PRO A 196 -12.55 5.86 3.06
N LEU A 197 -11.94 5.18 2.09
CA LEU A 197 -11.85 5.66 0.71
C LEU A 197 -13.21 6.05 0.13
N SER A 198 -14.29 5.34 0.49
CA SER A 198 -15.66 5.65 0.06
C SER A 198 -16.08 7.07 0.42
N LEU A 199 -15.88 7.51 1.67
CA LEU A 199 -16.17 8.89 2.10
C LEU A 199 -15.32 9.88 1.32
N VAL A 200 -14.02 9.61 1.18
CA VAL A 200 -13.10 10.50 0.46
C VAL A 200 -13.56 10.69 -0.99
N LEU A 201 -13.97 9.63 -1.66
CA LEU A 201 -14.48 9.71 -3.03
C LEU A 201 -15.86 10.39 -3.11
N ASP A 202 -16.74 10.20 -2.12
CA ASP A 202 -18.02 10.90 -2.07
C ASP A 202 -17.83 12.42 -1.90
N VAL A 203 -16.82 12.84 -1.12
CA VAL A 203 -16.41 14.25 -0.97
C VAL A 203 -15.90 14.83 -2.29
N GLU A 204 -15.04 14.11 -3.01
CA GLU A 204 -14.56 14.53 -4.34
C GLU A 204 -15.73 14.64 -5.33
N ALA A 205 -16.54 13.58 -5.44
CA ALA A 205 -17.68 13.54 -6.34
C ALA A 205 -18.65 14.70 -6.09
N TYR A 206 -18.96 14.98 -4.83
CA TYR A 206 -19.80 16.12 -4.47
C TYR A 206 -19.20 17.45 -4.92
N LYS A 207 -17.91 17.68 -4.66
CA LYS A 207 -17.20 18.90 -5.10
C LYS A 207 -17.17 19.05 -6.62
N GLU A 208 -17.14 17.95 -7.36
CA GLU A 208 -17.21 17.93 -8.83
C GLU A 208 -18.63 18.14 -9.40
N GLY A 209 -19.66 18.16 -8.55
CA GLY A 209 -21.05 18.39 -8.97
C GLY A 209 -21.93 17.13 -8.99
N TYR A 210 -21.35 15.96 -8.75
CA TYR A 210 -22.09 14.69 -8.67
C TYR A 210 -22.80 14.54 -7.32
N GLY A 211 -23.83 13.69 -7.26
CA GLY A 211 -24.49 13.28 -6.03
C GLY A 211 -23.74 12.13 -5.35
N ALA A 212 -23.94 11.97 -4.04
CA ALA A 212 -23.48 10.80 -3.29
C ALA A 212 -24.69 10.07 -2.72
N SER A 213 -25.27 9.15 -3.50
CA SER A 213 -26.56 8.51 -3.19
C SER A 213 -26.55 7.76 -1.86
N ARG A 214 -25.43 7.11 -1.49
CA ARG A 214 -25.29 6.40 -0.21
C ARG A 214 -25.47 7.32 1.00
N ARG A 215 -25.05 8.59 0.87
CA ARG A 215 -25.11 9.61 1.92
C ARG A 215 -26.30 10.57 1.76
N GLY A 216 -27.13 10.35 0.72
CA GLY A 216 -28.25 11.22 0.38
C GLY A 216 -27.83 12.62 -0.10
N TRP A 217 -26.58 12.81 -0.52
CA TRP A 217 -26.12 14.13 -0.97
C TRP A 217 -26.62 14.44 -2.38
N PRO A 218 -27.27 15.60 -2.60
CA PRO A 218 -27.85 15.94 -3.89
C PRO A 218 -26.77 16.29 -4.92
N GLY A 219 -26.98 15.96 -6.19
CA GLY A 219 -26.09 16.34 -7.27
C GLY A 219 -26.48 15.66 -8.58
N GLU A 220 -25.67 15.86 -9.62
CA GLU A 220 -25.83 15.09 -10.86
C GLU A 220 -25.63 13.62 -10.54
N THR A 221 -26.58 12.77 -10.93
CA THR A 221 -26.35 11.33 -10.88
C THR A 221 -25.16 11.01 -11.80
N PRO A 222 -24.32 10.03 -11.46
CA PRO A 222 -23.27 9.56 -12.36
C PRO A 222 -23.86 8.82 -13.57
N GLU A 223 -25.11 9.12 -13.97
CA GLU A 223 -25.79 8.53 -15.11
C GLU A 223 -25.01 8.79 -16.40
N PRO A 224 -24.79 7.76 -17.22
CA PRO A 224 -24.26 7.95 -18.56
C PRO A 224 -25.21 8.83 -19.37
N HIS A 225 -24.65 9.88 -19.98
CA HIS A 225 -25.41 10.65 -20.95
C HIS A 225 -25.74 9.77 -22.16
N LEU A 226 -26.97 9.89 -22.67
CA LEU A 226 -27.37 9.17 -23.88
C LEU A 226 -26.76 9.85 -25.11
N SER A 227 -26.04 9.06 -25.91
CA SER A 227 -25.45 9.52 -27.16
C SER A 227 -25.91 8.65 -28.33
N PHE A 228 -26.10 9.23 -29.51
CA PHE A 228 -26.59 8.54 -30.72
C PHE A 228 -25.75 8.91 -31.95
N ASP A 229 -25.79 8.07 -32.98
CA ASP A 229 -25.09 8.34 -34.26
C ASP A 229 -25.96 9.13 -35.25
N GLY A 230 -27.27 9.03 -35.10
CA GLY A 230 -28.25 9.65 -35.99
C GLY A 230 -29.66 9.51 -35.46
N ALA A 231 -30.63 10.05 -36.19
CA ALA A 231 -32.03 9.80 -35.97
C ALA A 231 -32.79 9.67 -37.30
N ILE A 232 -33.80 8.81 -37.33
CA ILE A 232 -34.75 8.71 -38.44
C ILE A 232 -35.99 9.51 -38.08
N LEU A 233 -36.35 10.47 -38.92
CA LEU A 233 -37.61 11.20 -38.84
C LEU A 233 -38.59 10.63 -39.86
N LEU A 234 -39.74 10.16 -39.39
CA LEU A 234 -40.86 9.70 -40.22
C LEU A 234 -42.01 10.72 -40.13
N LEU A 235 -42.60 11.04 -41.27
CA LEU A 235 -43.72 11.99 -41.41
C LEU A 235 -44.77 11.45 -42.36
N GLU A 236 -46.04 11.81 -42.16
CA GLU A 236 -47.12 11.42 -43.08
C GLU A 236 -47.10 12.22 -44.39
N SER A 237 -46.56 13.43 -44.36
CA SER A 237 -46.44 14.31 -45.52
C SER A 237 -44.97 14.60 -45.84
N PRO A 238 -44.59 14.68 -47.13
CA PRO A 238 -43.22 14.98 -47.50
C PRO A 238 -42.90 16.44 -47.17
N LEU A 239 -41.70 16.68 -46.69
CA LEU A 239 -41.20 18.03 -46.47
C LEU A 239 -40.70 18.64 -47.78
N ASP A 240 -41.00 19.92 -47.99
CA ASP A 240 -40.38 20.70 -49.07
C ASP A 240 -38.89 20.95 -48.78
N PRO A 241 -38.07 21.31 -49.80
CA PRO A 241 -36.63 21.52 -49.62
C PRO A 241 -36.26 22.62 -48.61
N ILE A 242 -37.10 23.64 -48.46
CA ILE A 242 -36.86 24.77 -47.55
C ILE A 242 -37.09 24.31 -46.10
N ALA A 243 -38.18 23.60 -45.85
CA ALA A 243 -38.53 23.01 -44.56
C ALA A 243 -37.46 22.01 -44.10
N ARG A 244 -36.92 21.18 -45.02
CA ARG A 244 -35.80 20.26 -44.72
C ARG A 244 -34.57 21.01 -44.22
N THR A 245 -34.17 22.06 -44.95
CA THR A 245 -33.01 22.88 -44.57
C THR A 245 -33.27 23.62 -43.25
N GLY A 246 -34.47 24.18 -43.10
CA GLY A 246 -34.93 24.89 -41.92
C GLY A 246 -34.94 24.02 -40.66
N LEU A 247 -35.24 22.73 -40.77
CA LEU A 247 -35.26 21.82 -39.62
C LEU A 247 -33.87 21.62 -39.00
N VAL A 248 -32.82 21.54 -39.82
CA VAL A 248 -31.45 21.27 -39.36
C VAL A 248 -30.81 22.50 -38.69
N ILE A 249 -31.14 23.72 -39.12
CA ILE A 249 -30.56 24.97 -38.60
C ILE A 249 -30.75 25.11 -37.08
N ASN A 250 -29.72 25.42 -36.29
CA ASN A 250 -29.82 25.59 -34.83
C ASN A 250 -30.32 24.36 -34.05
N THR A 251 -30.21 23.14 -34.61
CA THR A 251 -30.55 21.90 -33.89
C THR A 251 -29.34 21.02 -33.58
N GLY A 252 -28.17 21.36 -34.11
CA GLY A 252 -26.93 20.60 -33.98
C GLY A 252 -26.84 19.37 -34.90
N PHE A 253 -27.85 19.14 -35.74
CA PHE A 253 -27.71 18.26 -36.90
C PHE A 253 -26.91 18.97 -38.00
N ALA A 254 -26.11 18.22 -38.76
CA ALA A 254 -25.35 18.78 -39.89
C ALA A 254 -26.09 18.64 -41.22
N ARG A 255 -26.84 17.54 -41.40
CA ARG A 255 -27.58 17.25 -42.64
C ARG A 255 -28.87 16.47 -42.35
N MET A 256 -29.84 16.67 -43.22
CA MET A 256 -31.04 15.85 -43.38
C MET A 256 -31.11 15.35 -44.81
N GLN A 257 -31.37 14.05 -45.01
CA GLN A 257 -31.49 13.44 -46.33
C GLN A 257 -32.64 12.43 -46.36
N GLU A 258 -33.20 12.15 -47.54
CA GLU A 258 -34.18 11.06 -47.68
C GLU A 258 -33.54 9.71 -47.41
N ALA A 259 -34.24 8.85 -46.67
CA ALA A 259 -33.77 7.52 -46.30
C ALA A 259 -34.56 6.45 -47.05
N SER A 260 -33.85 5.54 -47.73
CA SER A 260 -34.49 4.38 -48.37
C SER A 260 -34.99 3.36 -47.35
N SER A 261 -36.01 2.59 -47.70
CA SER A 261 -36.55 1.52 -46.84
C SER A 261 -35.48 0.49 -46.42
N GLU A 262 -34.52 0.20 -47.31
CA GLU A 262 -33.37 -0.67 -47.02
C GLU A 262 -32.44 -0.05 -45.97
N ARG A 263 -32.14 1.25 -46.11
CA ARG A 263 -31.32 1.99 -45.14
C ARG A 263 -31.98 2.01 -43.77
N ILE A 264 -33.30 2.23 -43.70
CA ILE A 264 -34.03 2.24 -42.43
C ILE A 264 -34.05 0.85 -41.79
N ARG A 265 -34.30 -0.21 -42.59
CA ARG A 265 -34.24 -1.59 -42.08
C ARG A 265 -32.86 -1.93 -41.54
N ALA A 266 -31.79 -1.48 -42.19
CA ALA A 266 -30.42 -1.67 -41.69
C ALA A 266 -30.22 -1.01 -40.31
N LEU A 267 -30.72 0.22 -40.12
CA LEU A 267 -30.53 1.00 -38.89
C LEU A 267 -31.46 0.61 -37.74
N LEU A 268 -32.76 0.46 -37.99
CA LEU A 268 -33.80 0.28 -36.96
C LEU A 268 -34.28 -1.16 -36.83
N GLY A 269 -33.93 -2.04 -37.77
CA GLY A 269 -34.35 -3.45 -37.75
C GLY A 269 -35.70 -3.76 -38.40
N PHE A 270 -36.49 -2.74 -38.75
CA PHE A 270 -37.79 -2.90 -39.40
C PHE A 270 -37.95 -1.95 -40.61
N THR A 271 -38.92 -2.24 -41.46
CA THR A 271 -39.28 -1.38 -42.59
C THR A 271 -40.56 -0.60 -42.26
N PRO A 272 -40.52 0.75 -42.26
CA PRO A 272 -41.71 1.54 -41.96
C PRO A 272 -42.77 1.39 -43.06
N PRO A 273 -44.06 1.61 -42.73
CA PRO A 273 -45.15 1.60 -43.71
C PRO A 273 -44.90 2.56 -44.88
N SER A 274 -45.25 2.16 -46.11
CA SER A 274 -45.00 2.94 -47.33
C SER A 274 -45.73 4.29 -47.38
N ARG A 275 -46.72 4.51 -46.49
CA ARG A 275 -47.42 5.78 -46.32
C ARG A 275 -46.55 6.88 -45.67
N LEU A 276 -45.44 6.51 -45.03
CA LEU A 276 -44.57 7.45 -44.31
C LEU A 276 -43.37 7.85 -45.16
N HIS A 277 -43.07 9.14 -45.15
CA HIS A 277 -41.86 9.72 -45.72
C HIS A 277 -40.75 9.72 -44.68
N ALA A 278 -39.58 9.20 -45.07
CA ALA A 278 -38.48 8.97 -44.14
C ALA A 278 -37.26 9.84 -44.46
N TYR A 279 -36.70 10.42 -43.40
CA TYR A 279 -35.53 11.28 -43.46
C TYR A 279 -34.50 10.88 -42.41
N GLU A 280 -33.24 10.74 -42.82
CA GLU A 280 -32.11 10.49 -41.93
C GLU A 280 -31.48 11.82 -41.52
N LEU A 281 -31.43 12.07 -40.21
CA LEU A 281 -30.80 13.22 -39.56
C LEU A 281 -29.42 12.80 -39.05
N LEU A 282 -28.38 13.51 -39.52
CA LEU A 282 -26.99 13.09 -39.40
C LEU A 282 -26.10 14.23 -38.88
N THR A 283 -25.11 13.89 -38.06
CA THR A 283 -24.00 14.79 -37.73
C THR A 283 -22.68 14.03 -37.87
N PRO A 284 -22.06 14.01 -39.07
CA PRO A 284 -20.85 13.23 -39.32
C PRO A 284 -19.75 13.53 -38.29
N GLY A 285 -19.24 12.47 -37.65
CA GLY A 285 -18.12 12.58 -36.71
C GLY A 285 -18.45 13.14 -35.32
N THR A 286 -19.71 13.41 -35.00
CA THR A 286 -20.11 13.89 -33.65
C THR A 286 -21.32 13.13 -33.15
N ALA A 287 -21.41 13.03 -31.82
CA ALA A 287 -22.53 12.37 -31.15
C ALA A 287 -23.76 13.29 -31.13
N ILE A 288 -24.93 12.72 -31.39
CA ILE A 288 -26.21 13.38 -31.16
C ILE A 288 -26.63 13.13 -29.72
N THR A 289 -27.05 14.19 -29.03
CA THR A 289 -27.49 14.16 -27.64
C THR A 289 -28.99 14.42 -27.54
N LEU A 290 -29.55 14.27 -26.35
CA LEU A 290 -30.97 14.53 -26.09
C LEU A 290 -31.39 15.98 -26.42
N SER A 291 -30.49 16.96 -26.27
CA SER A 291 -30.78 18.36 -26.60
C SER A 291 -31.03 18.55 -28.11
N ASN A 292 -30.28 17.83 -28.95
CA ASN A 292 -30.45 17.84 -30.40
C ASN A 292 -31.82 17.26 -30.81
N LEU A 293 -32.20 16.11 -30.22
CA LEU A 293 -33.49 15.48 -30.48
C LEU A 293 -34.65 16.40 -30.06
N ARG A 294 -34.58 17.00 -28.87
CA ARG A 294 -35.57 17.96 -28.36
C ARG A 294 -35.72 19.19 -29.27
N ALA A 295 -34.63 19.65 -29.88
CA ALA A 295 -34.68 20.79 -30.81
C ALA A 295 -35.48 20.46 -32.08
N ILE A 296 -35.37 19.23 -32.60
CA ILE A 296 -36.20 18.76 -33.72
C ILE A 296 -37.66 18.61 -33.29
N GLU A 297 -37.92 18.01 -32.13
CA GLU A 297 -39.28 17.88 -31.60
C GLU A 297 -39.98 19.22 -31.38
N GLN A 298 -39.24 20.23 -30.90
CA GLN A 298 -39.77 21.57 -30.69
C GLN A 298 -40.18 22.24 -32.01
N LYS A 299 -39.40 22.06 -33.07
CA LYS A 299 -39.71 22.62 -34.40
C LYS A 299 -40.89 21.96 -35.08
N LEU A 300 -41.10 20.68 -34.82
CA LEU A 300 -42.20 19.89 -35.38
C LEU A 300 -43.40 19.80 -34.43
N ARG A 301 -43.48 20.71 -33.45
CA ARG A 301 -44.60 20.75 -32.49
C ARG A 301 -45.92 20.91 -33.24
N GLY A 302 -46.90 20.06 -32.93
CA GLY A 302 -48.20 20.04 -33.58
C GLY A 302 -48.26 19.23 -34.88
N GLN A 303 -47.15 18.66 -35.34
CA GLN A 303 -47.12 17.69 -36.45
C GLN A 303 -46.96 16.27 -35.92
N GLU A 304 -47.73 15.34 -36.50
CA GLU A 304 -47.59 13.91 -36.26
C GLU A 304 -46.28 13.41 -36.89
N ARG A 305 -45.47 12.74 -36.07
CA ARG A 305 -44.10 12.37 -36.43
C ARG A 305 -43.57 11.25 -35.56
N TRP A 306 -42.57 10.54 -36.07
CA TRP A 306 -41.76 9.60 -35.31
C TRP A 306 -40.30 9.99 -35.44
N LEU A 307 -39.64 10.30 -34.31
CA LEU A 307 -38.22 10.60 -34.26
C LEU A 307 -37.51 9.45 -33.55
N LEU A 308 -36.80 8.63 -34.32
CA LEU A 308 -36.23 7.36 -33.88
C LEU A 308 -34.70 7.46 -33.88
N PRO A 309 -34.05 7.73 -32.73
CA PRO A 309 -32.59 7.74 -32.66
C PRO A 309 -32.01 6.34 -32.92
N TYR A 310 -30.78 6.27 -33.40
CA TYR A 310 -30.11 4.99 -33.67
C TYR A 310 -28.60 5.02 -33.37
N VAL A 311 -28.01 3.83 -33.26
CA VAL A 311 -26.58 3.60 -33.04
C VAL A 311 -26.09 2.50 -33.98
N THR A 312 -24.92 2.68 -34.59
CA THR A 312 -24.40 1.84 -35.70
C THR A 312 -23.14 1.04 -35.35
N GLN A 313 -22.56 1.23 -34.16
CA GLN A 313 -21.28 0.62 -33.78
C GLN A 313 -21.31 -0.19 -32.47
N VAL A 314 -22.49 -0.47 -31.92
CA VAL A 314 -22.63 -1.31 -30.73
C VAL A 314 -22.85 -2.76 -31.15
N ARG A 315 -22.05 -3.65 -30.55
CA ARG A 315 -22.19 -5.11 -30.69
C ARG A 315 -22.33 -5.73 -29.31
N LEU A 316 -23.24 -6.68 -29.22
CA LEU A 316 -23.42 -7.50 -28.03
C LEU A 316 -22.83 -8.88 -28.31
N HIS A 317 -21.99 -9.36 -27.40
CA HIS A 317 -21.34 -10.67 -27.50
C HIS A 317 -21.85 -11.57 -26.38
N ALA A 318 -22.33 -12.76 -26.73
CA ALA A 318 -22.69 -13.82 -25.78
C ALA A 318 -21.72 -14.99 -25.92
N GLY A 319 -21.37 -15.64 -24.81
CA GLY A 319 -20.51 -16.84 -24.82
C GLY A 319 -21.08 -18.04 -25.62
N THR A 320 -22.37 -18.02 -25.96
CA THR A 320 -23.10 -19.15 -26.58
C THR A 320 -23.88 -18.81 -27.85
N GLY A 321 -23.58 -17.69 -28.53
CA GLY A 321 -24.03 -17.47 -29.92
C GLY A 321 -25.29 -16.62 -30.12
N LEU A 322 -25.32 -15.41 -29.56
CA LEU A 322 -26.15 -14.31 -30.07
C LEU A 322 -25.27 -13.41 -30.95
N PRO A 323 -25.32 -13.51 -32.30
CA PRO A 323 -24.52 -12.64 -33.16
C PRO A 323 -25.38 -11.49 -33.69
N GLY A 324 -24.98 -10.25 -33.42
CA GLY A 324 -25.46 -9.10 -34.19
C GLY A 324 -25.53 -7.78 -33.45
N SER A 325 -25.72 -6.70 -34.22
CA SER A 325 -26.08 -5.39 -33.69
C SER A 325 -27.56 -5.39 -33.33
N PRO A 326 -27.93 -5.17 -32.06
CA PRO A 326 -29.33 -5.11 -31.65
C PRO A 326 -30.07 -3.93 -32.30
N ALA A 327 -31.38 -4.06 -32.47
CA ALA A 327 -32.26 -2.93 -32.80
C ALA A 327 -32.62 -2.16 -31.51
N GLY A 328 -32.40 -0.84 -31.51
CA GLY A 328 -32.78 0.02 -30.40
C GLY A 328 -34.14 0.66 -30.66
N LEU A 329 -35.17 0.23 -29.94
CA LEU A 329 -36.53 0.75 -30.11
C LEU A 329 -37.16 1.06 -28.75
N SER A 330 -37.73 2.25 -28.61
CA SER A 330 -38.53 2.64 -27.45
C SER A 330 -39.73 3.45 -27.94
N LEU A 331 -40.86 2.78 -28.11
CA LEU A 331 -42.08 3.28 -28.75
C LEU A 331 -43.27 3.10 -27.82
N THR A 332 -44.16 4.09 -27.76
CA THR A 332 -45.45 3.90 -27.08
C THR A 332 -46.28 2.84 -27.82
N PRO A 333 -47.25 2.18 -27.16
CA PRO A 333 -48.11 1.20 -27.84
C PRO A 333 -48.78 1.76 -29.09
N GLU A 334 -49.20 3.03 -29.07
CA GLU A 334 -49.78 3.73 -30.21
C GLU A 334 -48.76 3.92 -31.35
N GLN A 335 -47.53 4.34 -31.02
CA GLN A 335 -46.47 4.49 -32.02
C GLN A 335 -46.07 3.14 -32.63
N ALA A 336 -45.95 2.09 -31.82
CA ALA A 336 -45.64 0.73 -32.30
C ALA A 336 -46.71 0.24 -33.26
N ALA A 337 -47.99 0.35 -32.88
CA ALA A 337 -49.12 -0.02 -33.73
C ALA A 337 -49.14 0.77 -35.06
N SER A 338 -48.90 2.08 -35.02
CA SER A 338 -48.87 2.93 -36.21
C SER A 338 -47.75 2.58 -37.21
N LEU A 339 -46.70 1.92 -36.72
CA LEU A 339 -45.55 1.44 -37.49
C LEU A 339 -45.65 -0.05 -37.85
N GLY A 340 -46.72 -0.74 -37.43
CA GLY A 340 -46.91 -2.17 -37.68
C GLY A 340 -46.01 -3.07 -36.82
N LEU A 341 -45.67 -2.64 -35.61
CA LEU A 341 -44.84 -3.36 -34.65
C LEU A 341 -45.65 -3.78 -33.42
N ASP A 342 -45.23 -4.86 -32.78
CA ASP A 342 -45.76 -5.29 -31.49
C ASP A 342 -45.47 -4.28 -30.36
N PRO A 343 -46.33 -4.22 -29.33
CA PRO A 343 -46.10 -3.35 -28.19
C PRO A 343 -44.83 -3.76 -27.43
N LEU A 344 -43.95 -2.78 -27.19
CA LEU A 344 -42.69 -2.99 -26.48
C LEU A 344 -42.93 -3.01 -24.95
N PRO A 345 -42.43 -4.01 -24.21
CA PRO A 345 -42.67 -4.14 -22.76
C PRO A 345 -42.20 -2.95 -21.91
N TRP A 346 -41.23 -2.19 -22.39
CA TRP A 346 -40.66 -1.03 -21.70
C TRP A 346 -41.23 0.32 -22.15
N GLY A 347 -42.11 0.34 -23.16
CA GLY A 347 -42.80 1.54 -23.64
C GLY A 347 -41.94 2.56 -24.40
N GLY A 348 -42.45 3.79 -24.48
CA GLY A 348 -41.91 4.87 -25.33
C GLY A 348 -40.67 5.55 -24.79
N PHE A 349 -39.88 6.16 -25.68
CA PHE A 349 -38.61 6.85 -25.37
C PHE A 349 -38.74 7.86 -24.22
N THR A 350 -37.92 7.70 -23.17
CA THR A 350 -37.91 8.58 -21.98
C THR A 350 -36.73 9.54 -21.97
N GLY A 351 -35.65 9.22 -22.69
CA GLY A 351 -34.44 10.03 -22.74
C GLY A 351 -33.65 10.06 -21.43
N THR A 352 -33.81 9.06 -20.54
CA THR A 352 -33.06 8.93 -19.28
C THR A 352 -32.35 7.59 -19.21
N ALA A 353 -31.18 7.58 -18.54
CA ALA A 353 -30.43 6.37 -18.21
C ALA A 353 -30.71 5.85 -16.77
N ALA A 354 -31.64 6.49 -16.04
CA ALA A 354 -31.88 6.22 -14.62
C ALA A 354 -32.66 4.93 -14.35
N ASP A 355 -33.57 4.56 -15.26
CA ASP A 355 -34.46 3.41 -15.08
C ASP A 355 -33.78 2.11 -15.52
N GLY A 356 -33.00 1.55 -14.59
CA GLY A 356 -32.26 0.33 -14.76
C GLY A 356 -33.09 -0.89 -15.18
N ASP A 357 -34.27 -1.04 -14.61
CA ASP A 357 -35.17 -2.18 -14.89
C ASP A 357 -35.66 -2.18 -16.33
N ARG A 358 -35.94 -0.98 -16.84
CA ARG A 358 -36.27 -0.77 -18.24
C ARG A 358 -35.08 -1.01 -19.14
N LEU A 359 -33.93 -0.38 -18.87
CA LEU A 359 -32.74 -0.47 -19.72
C LEU A 359 -32.20 -1.88 -19.84
N ALA A 360 -32.23 -2.64 -18.74
CA ALA A 360 -31.77 -4.02 -18.67
C ALA A 360 -32.82 -5.00 -19.25
N SER A 361 -33.49 -4.66 -20.35
CA SER A 361 -34.51 -5.52 -20.98
C SER A 361 -34.16 -5.84 -22.44
N VAL A 362 -34.52 -7.04 -22.88
CA VAL A 362 -34.32 -7.50 -24.26
C VAL A 362 -35.48 -8.37 -24.74
N LEU A 363 -35.82 -8.22 -26.03
CA LEU A 363 -36.64 -9.18 -26.78
C LEU A 363 -35.75 -9.96 -27.74
N LEU A 364 -35.94 -11.27 -27.79
CA LEU A 364 -35.16 -12.16 -28.65
C LEU A 364 -35.94 -12.52 -29.92
N PRO A 365 -35.27 -12.64 -31.08
CA PRO A 365 -35.92 -13.13 -32.29
C PRO A 365 -36.53 -14.53 -32.07
N GLY A 366 -37.68 -14.80 -32.69
CA GLY A 366 -38.39 -16.08 -32.52
C GLY A 366 -37.59 -17.34 -32.94
N ASN A 367 -36.52 -17.17 -33.73
CA ASN A 367 -35.61 -18.24 -34.14
C ASN A 367 -34.46 -18.51 -33.15
N VAL A 368 -34.36 -17.75 -32.06
CA VAL A 368 -33.37 -17.96 -31.00
C VAL A 368 -34.03 -18.64 -29.80
N GLU A 369 -33.48 -19.78 -29.41
CA GLU A 369 -33.93 -20.52 -28.23
C GLU A 369 -33.71 -19.66 -26.97
N VAL A 370 -34.73 -19.49 -26.13
CA VAL A 370 -34.66 -18.65 -24.93
C VAL A 370 -33.81 -19.39 -23.88
N PRO A 371 -32.55 -19.02 -23.64
CA PRO A 371 -31.63 -19.88 -22.88
C PRO A 371 -31.89 -19.79 -21.37
N ALA A 372 -32.41 -18.65 -20.91
CA ALA A 372 -32.73 -18.34 -19.52
C ALA A 372 -33.56 -17.05 -19.43
N SER A 373 -34.13 -16.74 -18.26
CA SER A 373 -34.80 -15.45 -17.99
C SER A 373 -33.85 -14.25 -17.96
N ARG A 374 -32.53 -14.50 -17.91
CA ARG A 374 -31.46 -13.50 -17.92
C ARG A 374 -30.36 -13.89 -18.88
N LEU A 375 -29.76 -12.91 -19.52
CA LEU A 375 -28.61 -13.04 -20.42
C LEU A 375 -27.47 -12.16 -19.92
N VAL A 376 -26.30 -12.75 -19.72
CA VAL A 376 -25.07 -11.99 -19.48
C VAL A 376 -24.40 -11.75 -20.81
N LEU A 377 -24.26 -10.47 -21.18
CA LEU A 377 -23.70 -10.05 -22.46
C LEU A 377 -22.49 -9.14 -22.22
N GLY A 378 -21.51 -9.23 -23.11
CA GLY A 378 -20.42 -8.27 -23.22
C GLY A 378 -20.72 -7.22 -24.29
N SER A 379 -20.35 -5.97 -24.05
CA SER A 379 -20.29 -4.92 -25.06
C SER A 379 -18.86 -4.39 -25.19
N ASP A 380 -18.46 -4.12 -26.43
CA ASP A 380 -17.21 -3.41 -26.70
C ASP A 380 -17.32 -1.95 -26.24
N GLY A 381 -16.22 -1.41 -25.70
CA GLY A 381 -16.14 -0.05 -25.16
C GLY A 381 -14.71 0.35 -24.82
N VAL A 382 -14.54 1.52 -24.16
CA VAL A 382 -13.23 1.93 -23.59
C VAL A 382 -12.69 0.89 -22.61
N ALA A 383 -13.61 0.27 -21.85
CA ALA A 383 -13.37 -0.93 -21.07
C ALA A 383 -14.45 -1.96 -21.44
N PRO A 384 -14.15 -3.28 -21.41
CA PRO A 384 -15.16 -4.31 -21.61
C PRO A 384 -16.29 -4.14 -20.59
N LEU A 385 -17.51 -3.98 -21.09
CA LEU A 385 -18.70 -3.83 -20.24
C LEU A 385 -19.48 -5.14 -20.23
N ALA A 386 -19.57 -5.77 -19.06
CA ALA A 386 -20.49 -6.88 -18.82
C ALA A 386 -21.83 -6.33 -18.32
N LEU A 387 -22.92 -6.76 -18.93
CA LEU A 387 -24.28 -6.34 -18.57
C LEU A 387 -25.23 -7.54 -18.50
N GLU A 388 -26.17 -7.47 -17.56
CA GLU A 388 -27.22 -8.48 -17.40
C GLU A 388 -28.53 -7.95 -18.00
N LEU A 389 -29.03 -8.59 -19.05
CA LEU A 389 -30.31 -8.26 -19.67
C LEU A 389 -31.39 -9.29 -19.31
N TRP A 390 -32.59 -8.81 -19.03
CA TRP A 390 -33.76 -9.61 -18.76
C TRP A 390 -34.55 -9.87 -20.04
N VAL A 391 -34.79 -11.14 -20.34
CA VAL A 391 -35.59 -11.53 -21.50
C VAL A 391 -37.06 -11.25 -21.18
N ARG A 392 -37.66 -10.29 -21.89
CA ARG A 392 -39.07 -9.87 -21.69
C ARG A 392 -40.04 -10.54 -22.65
N GLY A 393 -39.55 -11.34 -23.60
CA GLY A 393 -40.36 -12.01 -24.61
C GLY A 393 -39.60 -12.23 -25.91
N GLN A 394 -40.35 -12.53 -26.95
CA GLN A 394 -39.84 -12.67 -28.32
C GLN A 394 -40.25 -11.48 -29.19
N THR A 395 -39.60 -11.34 -30.34
CA THR A 395 -39.91 -10.35 -31.38
C THR A 395 -39.92 -11.01 -32.75
N ASP A 396 -40.77 -10.50 -33.64
CA ASP A 396 -40.83 -10.89 -35.05
C ASP A 396 -39.68 -10.29 -35.89
N LEU A 397 -38.84 -9.44 -35.30
CA LEU A 397 -37.68 -8.87 -35.99
C LEU A 397 -36.52 -9.88 -36.06
N ASP A 398 -35.74 -9.79 -37.15
CA ASP A 398 -34.60 -10.67 -37.43
C ASP A 398 -33.41 -10.51 -36.45
N ARG A 399 -33.47 -9.55 -35.51
CA ARG A 399 -32.39 -9.23 -34.57
C ARG A 399 -32.95 -8.88 -33.19
N PRO A 400 -32.17 -9.06 -32.10
CA PRO A 400 -32.60 -8.71 -30.76
C PRO A 400 -33.01 -7.24 -30.66
N VAL A 401 -34.08 -6.97 -29.92
CA VAL A 401 -34.58 -5.61 -29.68
C VAL A 401 -34.31 -5.23 -28.23
N VAL A 402 -33.73 -4.06 -28.02
CA VAL A 402 -33.47 -3.48 -26.71
C VAL A 402 -34.00 -2.04 -26.67
N PRO A 403 -34.18 -1.43 -25.48
CA PRO A 403 -34.45 -0.01 -25.38
C PRO A 403 -33.39 0.81 -26.11
N VAL A 404 -33.81 1.81 -26.88
CA VAL A 404 -32.86 2.66 -27.61
C VAL A 404 -31.94 3.44 -26.66
N GLU A 405 -32.41 3.73 -25.45
CA GLU A 405 -31.62 4.34 -24.39
C GLU A 405 -30.46 3.44 -23.96
N LEU A 406 -30.63 2.11 -23.93
CA LEU A 406 -29.53 1.19 -23.65
C LEU A 406 -28.45 1.33 -24.73
N LEU A 407 -28.83 1.36 -26.01
CA LEU A 407 -27.85 1.61 -27.08
C LEU A 407 -27.18 2.97 -26.94
N GLY A 408 -27.91 3.98 -26.45
CA GLY A 408 -27.35 5.29 -26.15
C GLY A 408 -26.29 5.26 -25.06
N VAL A 409 -26.52 4.48 -24.00
CA VAL A 409 -25.53 4.21 -22.93
C VAL A 409 -24.33 3.44 -23.48
N LEU A 410 -24.56 2.38 -24.25
CA LEU A 410 -23.49 1.55 -24.82
C LEU A 410 -22.63 2.33 -25.83
N ARG A 411 -23.24 3.23 -26.61
CA ARG A 411 -22.50 4.16 -27.47
C ARG A 411 -21.61 5.07 -26.62
N THR A 412 -22.13 5.62 -25.53
CA THR A 412 -21.32 6.42 -24.59
C THR A 412 -20.18 5.60 -24.00
N ALA A 413 -20.39 4.30 -23.74
CA ALA A 413 -19.36 3.37 -23.26
C ALA A 413 -18.17 3.21 -24.22
N THR A 414 -18.36 3.46 -25.53
CA THR A 414 -17.27 3.47 -26.53
C THR A 414 -16.37 4.70 -26.45
N GLN A 415 -16.83 5.77 -25.81
CA GLN A 415 -16.11 7.03 -25.68
C GLN A 415 -15.59 7.28 -24.26
N ARG A 416 -16.31 6.78 -23.24
CA ARG A 416 -15.96 6.87 -21.82
C ARG A 416 -16.33 5.57 -21.13
N ALA A 417 -15.55 5.13 -20.16
CA ALA A 417 -15.87 3.92 -19.42
C ALA A 417 -17.19 4.08 -18.64
N VAL A 418 -18.02 3.04 -18.68
CA VAL A 418 -19.31 2.91 -17.99
C VAL A 418 -19.26 1.60 -17.21
N ILE A 419 -19.87 1.56 -16.04
CA ILE A 419 -20.00 0.38 -15.16
C ILE A 419 -21.49 0.06 -15.07
N HIS A 420 -21.82 -1.23 -15.06
CA HIS A 420 -23.17 -1.72 -14.77
C HIS A 420 -23.18 -2.33 -13.36
N ASP A 421 -24.02 -1.79 -12.47
CA ASP A 421 -24.31 -2.36 -11.15
C ASP A 421 -25.40 -3.43 -11.30
N PRO A 422 -25.10 -4.73 -11.13
CA PRO A 422 -26.08 -5.79 -11.29
C PRO A 422 -27.17 -5.81 -10.19
N GLU A 423 -26.86 -5.33 -8.98
CA GLU A 423 -27.78 -5.34 -7.85
C GLU A 423 -28.79 -4.18 -7.96
N GLY A 424 -28.28 -2.97 -8.20
CA GLY A 424 -29.09 -1.77 -8.45
C GLY A 424 -29.66 -1.67 -9.87
N ARG A 425 -29.20 -2.51 -10.80
CA ARG A 425 -29.52 -2.54 -12.24
C ARG A 425 -29.22 -1.23 -12.97
N ARG A 426 -28.32 -0.41 -12.44
CA ARG A 426 -28.02 0.93 -12.95
C ARG A 426 -26.75 0.92 -13.78
N PHE A 427 -26.70 1.85 -14.74
CA PHE A 427 -25.48 2.19 -15.43
C PHE A 427 -24.92 3.47 -14.84
N GLU A 428 -23.64 3.47 -14.54
CA GLU A 428 -22.92 4.62 -14.00
C GLU A 428 -21.68 4.90 -14.84
N MET A 429 -21.34 6.16 -15.05
CA MET A 429 -20.06 6.57 -15.61
C MET A 429 -18.97 6.02 -14.70
N ALA A 430 -18.04 5.24 -15.26
CA ALA A 430 -16.89 4.77 -14.51
C ALA A 430 -16.14 5.99 -13.99
N ARG A 431 -15.90 6.03 -12.68
CA ARG A 431 -15.05 7.05 -12.09
C ARG A 431 -13.67 6.95 -12.78
N GLY A 432 -13.10 8.10 -13.15
CA GLY A 432 -11.75 8.13 -13.68
C GLY A 432 -10.76 7.53 -12.69
N GLY A 433 -9.59 7.07 -13.17
CA GLY A 433 -8.51 6.63 -12.28
C GLY A 433 -8.18 7.64 -11.19
N TYR A 434 -7.60 7.16 -10.10
CA TYR A 434 -7.28 7.92 -8.89
C TYR A 434 -6.22 8.99 -9.15
N ARG A 435 -6.16 10.02 -8.31
CA ARG A 435 -5.32 11.22 -8.55
C ARG A 435 -4.08 11.31 -7.68
N GLY A 436 -3.91 10.32 -6.80
CA GLY A 436 -2.69 10.08 -6.05
C GLY A 436 -2.77 8.74 -5.32
N PHE A 437 -1.81 8.52 -4.44
CA PHE A 437 -1.72 7.33 -3.61
C PHE A 437 -1.06 7.65 -2.28
N ARG A 438 -1.29 6.77 -1.30
CA ARG A 438 -0.57 6.72 -0.04
C ARG A 438 -0.04 5.30 0.10
N LEU A 439 1.28 5.16 0.04
CA LEU A 439 1.98 3.88 0.08
C LEU A 439 2.86 3.82 1.32
N TYR A 440 2.87 2.68 2.00
CA TYR A 440 3.74 2.41 3.14
C TYR A 440 4.62 1.19 2.85
N ALA A 441 5.90 1.34 3.14
CA ALA A 441 6.86 0.25 3.15
C ALA A 441 6.69 -0.64 4.41
N GLN A 442 7.12 -1.91 4.33
CA GLN A 442 7.16 -2.82 5.49
C GLN A 442 8.18 -2.34 6.51
N GLY A 443 9.42 -2.12 6.06
CA GLY A 443 10.48 -1.48 6.84
C GLY A 443 11.01 -0.23 6.18
N ILE A 444 11.77 0.55 6.96
CA ILE A 444 12.50 1.72 6.45
C ILE A 444 13.52 1.31 5.36
N ASP A 445 14.02 0.08 5.45
CA ASP A 445 15.02 -0.49 4.54
C ASP A 445 14.45 -0.79 3.15
N ASP A 446 13.12 -0.94 3.03
CA ASP A 446 12.43 -1.22 1.76
C ASP A 446 12.10 0.07 0.97
N VAL A 447 12.08 1.23 1.65
CA VAL A 447 11.74 2.54 1.05
C VAL A 447 12.59 2.86 -0.18
N PRO A 448 13.93 2.71 -0.17
CA PRO A 448 14.76 3.02 -1.34
C PRO A 448 14.48 2.11 -2.55
N ASP A 449 14.11 0.85 -2.33
CA ASP A 449 13.82 -0.10 -3.42
C ASP A 449 12.47 0.22 -4.07
N LEU A 450 11.49 0.60 -3.26
CA LEU A 450 10.18 1.08 -3.72
C LEU A 450 10.29 2.42 -4.46
N ALA A 451 11.11 3.35 -3.92
CA ALA A 451 11.44 4.62 -4.56
C ALA A 451 12.00 4.42 -5.98
N ARG A 452 13.03 3.56 -6.13
CA ARG A 452 13.60 3.23 -7.45
C ARG A 452 12.59 2.62 -8.41
N ARG A 453 11.65 1.80 -7.92
CA ARG A 453 10.56 1.24 -8.72
C ARG A 453 9.60 2.31 -9.24
N LEU A 454 9.22 3.26 -8.38
CA LEU A 454 8.36 4.38 -8.76
C LEU A 454 9.07 5.31 -9.77
N GLU A 455 10.35 5.61 -9.55
CA GLU A 455 11.20 6.34 -10.49
C GLU A 455 11.27 5.65 -11.86
N ALA A 456 11.43 4.33 -11.90
CA ALA A 456 11.45 3.56 -13.14
C ALA A 456 10.13 3.63 -13.92
N GLN A 457 9.01 3.93 -13.24
CA GLN A 457 7.70 4.19 -13.85
C GLN A 457 7.50 5.67 -14.22
N GLY A 458 8.49 6.53 -13.99
CA GLY A 458 8.41 7.98 -14.18
C GLY A 458 7.46 8.65 -13.20
N ILE A 459 7.33 8.11 -11.98
CA ILE A 459 6.51 8.69 -10.91
C ILE A 459 7.41 9.49 -9.98
N GLU A 460 7.19 10.80 -9.92
CA GLU A 460 7.80 11.65 -8.90
C GLU A 460 7.08 11.48 -7.56
N PHE A 461 7.83 11.32 -6.48
CA PHE A 461 7.30 11.06 -5.15
C PHE A 461 7.98 11.93 -4.08
N ILE A 462 7.34 12.02 -2.92
CA ILE A 462 7.83 12.61 -1.68
C ILE A 462 8.01 11.45 -0.70
N ALA A 463 9.24 11.25 -0.23
CA ALA A 463 9.63 10.31 0.81
C ALA A 463 10.91 10.81 1.50
N GLU A 464 11.14 10.42 2.75
CA GLU A 464 12.31 10.83 3.55
C GLU A 464 13.58 10.02 3.20
N VAL A 465 13.84 9.78 1.91
CA VAL A 465 14.92 8.89 1.42
C VAL A 465 16.29 9.38 1.87
N GLU A 466 16.56 10.70 1.79
CA GLU A 466 17.86 11.26 2.15
C GLU A 466 18.21 11.07 3.63
N ALA A 467 17.22 11.18 4.52
CA ALA A 467 17.43 10.98 5.96
C ALA A 467 17.80 9.52 6.25
N ILE A 468 17.10 8.58 5.60
CA ILE A 468 17.32 7.14 5.72
C ILE A 468 18.72 6.76 5.22
N GLU A 469 19.12 7.24 4.04
CA GLU A 469 20.42 6.94 3.46
C GLU A 469 21.58 7.48 4.30
N ARG A 470 21.47 8.70 4.84
CA ARG A 470 22.51 9.28 5.71
C ARG A 470 22.73 8.45 6.97
N ILE A 471 21.65 7.95 7.56
CA ILE A 471 21.73 7.09 8.76
C ILE A 471 22.36 5.75 8.40
N ARG A 472 22.02 5.16 7.26
CA ARG A 472 22.65 3.92 6.77
C ARG A 472 24.16 4.08 6.54
N ILE A 473 24.58 5.20 5.96
CA ILE A 473 26.00 5.52 5.76
C ILE A 473 26.70 5.69 7.11
N LEU A 474 26.08 6.37 8.07
CA LEU A 474 26.60 6.54 9.42
C LEU A 474 26.75 5.20 10.15
N ASP A 475 25.72 4.35 10.13
CA ASP A 475 25.77 3.01 10.73
C ASP A 475 26.86 2.14 10.09
N ALA A 476 26.92 2.09 8.75
CA ALA A 476 27.94 1.34 8.04
C ALA A 476 29.36 1.87 8.33
N GLY A 477 29.53 3.19 8.51
CA GLY A 477 30.78 3.83 8.91
C GLY A 477 31.21 3.47 10.32
N LEU A 478 30.31 3.64 11.30
CA LEU A 478 30.53 3.28 12.70
C LEU A 478 30.82 1.79 12.85
N SER A 479 30.06 0.93 12.17
CA SER A 479 30.27 -0.51 12.11
C SER A 479 31.69 -0.87 11.64
N ARG A 480 32.19 -0.20 10.59
CA ARG A 480 33.57 -0.40 10.10
C ARG A 480 34.62 0.07 11.11
N LEU A 481 34.44 1.24 11.71
CA LEU A 481 35.35 1.74 12.76
C LEU A 481 35.42 0.77 13.95
N PHE A 482 34.28 0.28 14.42
CA PHE A 482 34.23 -0.68 15.52
C PHE A 482 34.87 -2.02 15.17
N GLN A 483 34.74 -2.50 13.93
CA GLN A 483 35.45 -3.70 13.47
C GLN A 483 36.97 -3.51 13.49
N LEU A 484 37.47 -2.34 13.08
CA LEU A 484 38.90 -2.03 13.14
C LEU A 484 39.42 -1.98 14.58
N ILE A 485 38.69 -1.35 15.49
CA ILE A 485 39.05 -1.29 16.93
C ILE A 485 39.01 -2.68 17.55
N ALA A 486 37.99 -3.49 17.22
CA ALA A 486 37.89 -4.87 17.67
C ALA A 486 39.07 -5.72 17.18
N LEU A 487 39.44 -5.62 15.89
CA LEU A 487 40.59 -6.30 15.34
C LEU A 487 41.89 -5.89 16.06
N LEU A 488 42.09 -4.59 16.27
CA LEU A 488 43.24 -4.06 17.00
C LEU A 488 43.29 -4.60 18.43
N GLY A 489 42.18 -4.53 19.16
CA GLY A 489 42.06 -5.02 20.54
C GLY A 489 42.29 -6.53 20.65
N ILE A 490 41.68 -7.33 19.77
CA ILE A 490 41.89 -8.78 19.72
C ILE A 490 43.35 -9.09 19.42
N SER A 491 43.96 -8.45 18.40
CA SER A 491 45.36 -8.70 18.05
C SER A 491 46.32 -8.35 19.19
N GLY A 492 46.14 -7.18 19.82
CA GLY A 492 46.92 -6.74 20.97
C GLY A 492 46.74 -7.65 22.20
N GLY A 493 45.49 -7.99 22.53
CA GLY A 493 45.18 -8.90 23.63
C GLY A 493 45.76 -10.30 23.44
N THR A 494 45.72 -10.82 22.20
CA THR A 494 46.35 -12.10 21.84
C THR A 494 47.86 -12.05 22.05
N ALA A 495 48.51 -10.99 21.56
CA ALA A 495 49.96 -10.82 21.68
C ALA A 495 50.40 -10.75 23.15
N VAL A 496 49.67 -9.99 23.98
CA VAL A 496 49.91 -9.91 25.43
C VAL A 496 49.72 -11.28 26.09
N LEU A 497 48.63 -11.99 25.80
CA LEU A 497 48.39 -13.34 26.35
C LEU A 497 49.50 -14.32 25.96
N ILE A 498 49.92 -14.35 24.69
CA ILE A 498 51.00 -15.21 24.21
C ILE A 498 52.30 -14.87 24.94
N ALA A 499 52.68 -13.59 24.98
CA ALA A 499 53.92 -13.14 25.62
C ALA A 499 53.96 -13.48 27.11
N SER A 500 52.84 -13.29 27.81
CA SER A 500 52.71 -13.56 29.23
C SER A 500 52.71 -15.06 29.57
N LEU A 501 51.95 -15.88 28.83
CA LEU A 501 51.94 -17.33 29.04
C LEU A 501 53.31 -17.94 28.69
N TYR A 502 53.95 -17.43 27.64
CA TYR A 502 55.31 -17.79 27.29
C TYR A 502 56.28 -17.48 28.43
N ALA A 503 56.22 -16.27 29.01
CA ALA A 503 57.06 -15.88 30.14
C ALA A 503 56.81 -16.72 31.40
N SER A 504 55.54 -17.11 31.67
CA SER A 504 55.20 -18.00 32.80
C SER A 504 55.87 -19.37 32.64
N VAL A 505 55.76 -19.97 31.44
CA VAL A 505 56.36 -21.29 31.14
C VAL A 505 57.88 -21.26 31.28
N GLU A 506 58.56 -20.21 30.82
CA GLU A 506 60.01 -20.11 30.93
C GLU A 506 60.47 -20.05 32.39
N ARG A 507 59.74 -19.33 33.26
CA ARG A 507 60.04 -19.28 34.70
C ARG A 507 59.88 -20.64 35.38
N LEU A 508 58.92 -21.44 34.92
CA LEU A 508 58.59 -22.76 35.46
C LEU A 508 59.39 -23.90 34.83
N ARG A 509 60.31 -23.60 33.89
CA ARG A 509 61.10 -24.60 33.15
C ARG A 509 61.83 -25.58 34.08
N ARG A 510 62.40 -25.09 35.18
CA ARG A 510 63.12 -25.92 36.18
C ARG A 510 62.17 -26.80 36.99
N ASP A 511 61.10 -26.22 37.54
CA ASP A 511 60.14 -26.96 38.37
C ASP A 511 59.41 -28.05 37.57
N LEU A 512 59.05 -27.76 36.32
CA LEU A 512 58.48 -28.73 35.39
C LEU A 512 59.48 -29.84 35.03
N GLY A 513 60.78 -29.52 34.94
CA GLY A 513 61.87 -30.48 34.76
C GLY A 513 61.99 -31.46 35.94
N VAL A 514 61.97 -30.94 37.17
CA VAL A 514 62.00 -31.75 38.41
C VAL A 514 60.75 -32.64 38.51
N LEU A 515 59.56 -32.10 38.23
CA LEU A 515 58.32 -32.88 38.23
C LEU A 515 58.37 -34.03 37.21
N ARG A 516 58.97 -33.83 36.03
CA ARG A 516 59.16 -34.92 35.05
C ARG A 516 60.07 -36.03 35.58
N LEU A 517 61.11 -35.70 36.34
CA LEU A 517 62.00 -36.69 36.96
C LEU A 517 61.32 -37.47 38.09
N LEU A 518 60.35 -36.86 38.78
CA LEU A 518 59.51 -37.49 39.79
C LEU A 518 58.39 -38.38 39.21
N GLY A 519 58.34 -38.57 37.88
CA GLY A 519 57.44 -39.51 37.20
C GLY A 519 56.24 -38.88 36.48
N LEU A 520 56.22 -37.55 36.30
CA LEU A 520 55.15 -36.85 35.61
C LEU A 520 55.27 -37.00 34.09
N ALA A 521 54.25 -37.58 33.44
CA ALA A 521 54.27 -37.86 32.00
C ALA A 521 54.30 -36.59 31.13
N ARG A 522 54.93 -36.67 29.95
CA ARG A 522 55.05 -35.56 28.96
C ARG A 522 53.71 -34.88 28.64
N ARG A 523 52.64 -35.66 28.55
CA ARG A 523 51.26 -35.17 28.35
C ARG A 523 50.78 -34.23 29.47
N HIS A 524 51.18 -34.45 30.72
CA HIS A 524 50.73 -33.62 31.84
C HIS A 524 51.45 -32.26 31.85
N VAL A 525 52.70 -32.21 31.40
CA VAL A 525 53.46 -30.95 31.21
C VAL A 525 52.87 -30.12 30.08
N PHE A 526 52.34 -30.77 29.04
CA PHE A 526 51.64 -30.08 27.95
C PHE A 526 50.30 -29.45 28.39
N PHE A 527 49.50 -30.17 29.19
CA PHE A 527 48.19 -29.64 29.62
C PHE A 527 48.26 -28.57 30.72
N PHE A 528 49.41 -28.42 31.39
CA PHE A 528 49.57 -27.45 32.49
C PHE A 528 49.40 -25.98 32.02
N PRO A 529 50.15 -25.48 30.99
CA PRO A 529 49.95 -24.12 30.49
C PRO A 529 48.56 -23.88 29.88
N VAL A 530 47.94 -24.93 29.32
CA VAL A 530 46.58 -24.86 28.78
C VAL A 530 45.55 -24.65 29.89
N ALA A 531 45.68 -25.39 31.00
CA ALA A 531 44.81 -25.23 32.16
C ALA A 531 44.99 -23.86 32.82
N GLU A 532 46.23 -23.39 32.95
CA GLU A 532 46.56 -22.07 33.49
C GLU A 532 46.00 -20.94 32.62
N GLY A 533 46.23 -20.99 31.31
CA GLY A 533 45.69 -20.01 30.35
C GLY A 533 44.17 -19.99 30.34
N ALA A 534 43.51 -21.14 30.42
CA ALA A 534 42.05 -21.22 30.51
C ALA A 534 41.50 -20.59 31.81
N MET A 535 42.18 -20.79 32.95
CA MET A 535 41.78 -20.18 34.23
C MET A 535 41.97 -18.66 34.23
N ILE A 536 43.11 -18.17 33.72
CA ILE A 536 43.36 -16.72 33.56
C ILE A 536 42.30 -16.12 32.63
N ALA A 537 41.98 -16.79 31.52
CA ALA A 537 40.95 -16.34 30.60
C ALA A 537 39.56 -16.26 31.24
N ALA A 538 39.18 -17.28 32.02
CA ALA A 538 37.90 -17.30 32.73
C ALA A 538 37.82 -16.16 33.77
N LEU A 539 38.88 -15.95 34.55
CA LEU A 539 38.95 -14.86 35.53
C LEU A 539 38.95 -13.48 34.86
N GLY A 540 39.67 -13.32 33.75
CA GLY A 540 39.69 -12.08 32.97
C GLY A 540 38.34 -11.79 32.32
N LEU A 541 37.63 -12.80 31.81
CA LEU A 541 36.25 -12.68 31.33
C LEU A 541 35.31 -12.22 32.44
N LEU A 542 35.38 -12.84 33.62
CA LEU A 542 34.57 -12.43 34.77
C LEU A 542 34.83 -10.98 35.17
N ALA A 543 36.10 -10.56 35.24
CA ALA A 543 36.48 -9.19 35.53
C ALA A 543 36.02 -8.22 34.42
N ALA A 544 36.14 -8.62 33.15
CA ALA A 544 35.68 -7.82 32.01
C ALA A 544 34.16 -7.62 32.02
N PHE A 545 33.38 -8.68 32.28
CA PHE A 545 31.92 -8.58 32.38
C PHE A 545 31.48 -7.75 33.59
N ALA A 546 32.17 -7.88 34.73
CA ALA A 546 31.91 -7.03 35.89
C ALA A 546 32.18 -5.55 35.59
N GLY A 547 33.32 -5.25 34.93
CA GLY A 547 33.66 -3.91 34.47
C GLY A 547 32.65 -3.35 33.45
N TYR A 548 32.26 -4.17 32.47
CA TYR A 548 31.20 -3.84 31.51
C TYR A 548 29.89 -3.52 32.24
N ALA A 549 29.44 -4.38 33.15
CA ALA A 549 28.17 -4.18 33.87
C ALA A 549 28.19 -2.90 34.72
N ALA A 550 29.29 -2.62 35.41
CA ALA A 550 29.46 -1.40 36.19
C ALA A 550 29.38 -0.15 35.30
N LEU A 551 30.10 -0.15 34.18
CA LEU A 551 30.11 0.99 33.26
C LEU A 551 28.78 1.14 32.53
N ALA A 552 28.17 0.06 32.06
CA ALA A 552 26.86 0.06 31.41
C ALA A 552 25.76 0.56 32.36
N MET A 553 25.77 0.15 33.63
CA MET A 553 24.86 0.72 34.63
C MET A 553 25.08 2.22 34.83
N THR A 554 26.34 2.66 34.85
CA THR A 554 26.67 4.08 35.00
C THR A 554 26.14 4.88 33.81
N ILE A 555 26.45 4.45 32.58
CA ILE A 555 25.98 5.08 31.34
C ILE A 555 24.45 5.12 31.33
N ASN A 556 23.77 3.99 31.50
CA ASN A 556 22.31 3.93 31.41
C ASN A 556 21.62 4.78 32.50
N ARG A 557 22.22 4.95 33.69
CA ARG A 557 21.68 5.84 34.73
C ARG A 557 21.90 7.32 34.41
N THR A 558 23.08 7.68 33.91
CA THR A 558 23.40 9.07 33.56
C THR A 558 22.51 9.57 32.42
N PHE A 559 22.22 8.71 31.43
CA PHE A 559 21.41 9.07 30.26
C PHE A 559 19.94 8.62 30.36
N ALA A 560 19.47 8.20 31.55
CA ALA A 560 18.09 7.74 31.75
C ALA A 560 17.03 8.80 31.41
N GLY A 561 17.37 10.09 31.50
CA GLY A 561 16.47 11.20 31.18
C GLY A 561 16.19 11.39 29.69
N GLU A 562 16.99 10.80 28.80
CA GLU A 562 16.87 10.94 27.34
C GLU A 562 16.25 9.69 26.66
N LEU A 563 16.04 8.62 27.43
CA LEU A 563 15.53 7.32 26.98
C LEU A 563 14.03 7.19 27.24
N ALA A 564 13.32 6.53 26.33
CA ALA A 564 11.93 6.12 26.56
C ALA A 564 11.89 4.93 27.54
N PRO A 565 10.74 4.65 28.18
CA PRO A 565 10.61 3.54 29.12
C PRO A 565 10.97 2.19 28.45
N GLY A 566 12.05 1.55 28.89
CA GLY A 566 12.51 0.25 28.37
C GLY A 566 13.76 0.32 27.49
N GLU A 567 14.10 1.48 26.94
CA GLU A 567 15.28 1.67 26.12
C GLU A 567 16.57 1.70 26.98
N ARG A 568 17.68 1.25 26.40
CA ARG A 568 19.00 1.24 27.06
C ARG A 568 20.09 1.66 26.08
N PHE A 569 20.82 2.72 26.42
CA PHE A 569 21.94 3.22 25.62
C PHE A 569 23.09 2.21 25.47
N CYS A 570 23.40 1.48 26.53
CA CYS A 570 24.42 0.44 26.53
C CYS A 570 23.79 -0.90 26.92
N ALA A 571 23.53 -1.74 25.92
CA ALA A 571 22.97 -3.07 26.09
C ALA A 571 23.71 -4.06 25.18
N LEU A 572 24.27 -5.11 25.77
CA LEU A 572 24.96 -6.16 25.03
C LEU A 572 23.97 -7.32 24.80
N PRO A 573 23.69 -7.68 23.53
CA PRO A 573 22.81 -8.79 23.21
C PRO A 573 23.31 -10.11 23.80
N PRO A 574 22.41 -11.01 24.25
CA PRO A 574 22.80 -12.34 24.75
C PRO A 574 23.61 -13.15 23.73
N SER A 575 23.33 -12.97 22.43
CA SER A 575 24.07 -13.60 21.33
C SER A 575 25.55 -13.17 21.34
N HIS A 576 25.82 -11.88 21.52
CA HIS A 576 27.18 -11.35 21.54
C HIS A 576 27.96 -11.76 22.79
N VAL A 577 27.29 -11.89 23.95
CA VAL A 577 27.90 -12.44 25.18
C VAL A 577 28.50 -13.82 24.93
N LEU A 578 27.73 -14.72 24.31
CA LEU A 578 28.21 -16.07 24.02
C LEU A 578 29.38 -16.05 23.03
N THR A 579 29.30 -15.23 21.97
CA THR A 579 30.40 -15.10 21.00
C THR A 579 31.67 -14.58 21.65
N ALA A 580 31.58 -13.62 22.58
CA ALA A 580 32.73 -13.09 23.29
C ALA A 580 33.38 -14.15 24.19
N ILE A 581 32.58 -14.90 24.96
CA ILE A 581 33.06 -16.00 25.81
C ILE A 581 33.80 -17.04 24.96
N VAL A 582 33.18 -17.52 23.89
CA VAL A 582 33.74 -18.56 23.02
C VAL A 582 35.00 -18.04 22.33
N ALA A 583 34.99 -16.82 21.80
CA ALA A 583 36.14 -16.24 21.12
C ALA A 583 37.33 -16.06 22.06
N THR A 584 37.12 -15.49 23.25
CA THR A 584 38.19 -15.29 24.25
C THR A 584 38.76 -16.62 24.74
N LEU A 585 37.91 -17.60 25.07
CA LEU A 585 38.38 -18.93 25.49
C LEU A 585 39.15 -19.63 24.38
N SER A 586 38.66 -19.54 23.13
CA SER A 586 39.36 -20.13 21.97
C SER A 586 40.72 -19.49 21.75
N LEU A 587 40.81 -18.15 21.83
CA LEU A 587 42.08 -17.43 21.74
C LEU A 587 43.05 -17.82 22.86
N ALA A 588 42.56 -17.92 24.09
CA ALA A 588 43.39 -18.30 25.23
C ALA A 588 43.91 -19.73 25.12
N VAL A 589 43.08 -20.66 24.62
CA VAL A 589 43.51 -22.02 24.31
C VAL A 589 44.55 -22.02 23.19
N LEU A 590 44.35 -21.28 22.10
CA LEU A 590 45.33 -21.19 21.01
C LEU A 590 46.66 -20.59 21.49
N ALA A 591 46.62 -19.51 22.26
CA ALA A 591 47.80 -18.87 22.84
C ALA A 591 48.55 -19.81 23.82
N SER A 592 47.80 -20.53 24.66
CA SER A 592 48.38 -21.48 25.60
C SER A 592 48.90 -22.76 24.93
N LEU A 593 48.33 -23.19 23.80
CA LEU A 593 48.87 -24.29 22.99
C LEU A 593 50.25 -23.96 22.42
N VAL A 594 50.49 -22.71 22.00
CA VAL A 594 51.82 -22.25 21.57
C VAL A 594 52.83 -22.35 22.70
N ALA A 595 52.44 -21.92 23.92
CA ALA A 595 53.28 -22.03 25.11
C ALA A 595 53.51 -23.50 25.53
N ALA A 596 52.48 -24.34 25.47
CA ALA A 596 52.52 -25.76 25.81
C ALA A 596 53.41 -26.58 24.85
N TRP A 597 53.33 -26.31 23.55
CA TRP A 597 54.20 -26.96 22.56
C TRP A 597 55.68 -26.70 22.87
N ARG A 598 56.02 -25.48 23.25
CA ARG A 598 57.38 -25.11 23.65
C ARG A 598 57.80 -25.79 24.96
N ALA A 599 56.91 -25.91 25.94
CA ALA A 599 57.19 -26.61 27.20
C ALA A 599 57.58 -28.09 27.00
N THR A 600 57.08 -28.75 25.96
CA THR A 600 57.42 -30.16 25.68
C THR A 600 58.82 -30.38 25.12
N HIS A 601 59.45 -29.32 24.60
CA HIS A 601 60.83 -29.34 24.06
C HIS A 601 61.90 -29.11 25.13
N ILE A 602 61.52 -28.90 26.39
CA ILE A 602 62.47 -28.80 27.51
C ILE A 602 63.09 -30.18 27.78
N ASP A 603 64.42 -30.28 27.69
CA ASP A 603 65.16 -31.50 28.04
C ASP A 603 65.31 -31.62 29.57
N PRO A 604 64.83 -32.70 30.22
CA PRO A 604 64.97 -32.90 31.66
C PRO A 604 66.43 -32.87 32.16
N ALA A 605 67.39 -33.22 31.29
CA ALA A 605 68.80 -33.27 31.64
C ALA A 605 69.48 -31.89 31.64
N GLU A 606 68.99 -30.94 30.84
CA GLU A 606 69.50 -29.55 30.84
C GLU A 606 69.10 -28.80 32.11
N ALA A 607 67.92 -29.06 32.66
CA ALA A 607 67.40 -28.37 33.84
C ALA A 607 68.25 -28.57 35.12
N ILE A 608 69.05 -29.64 35.18
CA ILE A 608 69.97 -29.93 36.29
C ILE A 608 71.39 -29.40 36.02
N ARG A 609 71.76 -29.19 34.74
CA ARG A 609 73.13 -28.81 34.34
C ARG A 609 73.48 -27.34 34.54
N GLU A 610 72.49 -26.47 34.73
CA GLU A 610 72.69 -25.04 35.02
C GLU A 610 72.86 -24.73 36.53
N GLN A 611 73.40 -25.67 37.31
CA GLN A 611 73.80 -25.44 38.71
C GLN A 611 75.24 -24.96 38.81
#